data_AF-A0A6J1VDT7-F1
#
_entry.id   AF-A0A6J1VDT7-F1
#
_cell.length_a   1.000
_cell.length_b   1.000
_cell.length_c   1.000
_cell.angle_alpha   90.00
_cell.angle_beta   90.00
_cell.angle_gamma   90.00
#
_symmetry.space_group_name_H-M   'P 1'
#
loop_
_entity.id
_entity.type
_entity.pdbx_description
1 polymer ?
#
loop_
_entity_poly.entity_id
_entity_poly.type
_entity_poly.pdbx_seq_one_letter_code
_entity_poly.pdbx_strand_id
1 'polypeptide(L)'
;MHHPQLEGGAKVLNQSAHWKLGRGEEKDRTVMRRLMKRLEGLPRKYILTHCEEARHRHLVTQYDDQYNRHGHNPQLPPLRKWDRHKLAWTPEKSDYPLVEPPTSYGLLEHLMDTWHRKEPEGAKSVYHSSYPKPPASAYAHRQRPDTKRILEQSRQQWLPRSLDAPA
;
A
#
# COMPACT_ATOMS: atom_id res chain seq x y z
N MET A 1 -51.99 31.13 39.88
CA MET A 1 -51.12 30.14 40.54
C MET A 1 -51.06 28.89 39.68
N HIS A 2 -49.84 28.40 39.46
CA HIS A 2 -49.46 27.09 38.94
C HIS A 2 -49.88 26.65 37.52
N HIS A 3 -48.92 26.80 36.60
CA HIS A 3 -48.71 25.86 35.50
C HIS A 3 -48.29 24.48 36.04
N PRO A 4 -48.75 23.38 35.43
CA PRO A 4 -47.98 22.15 35.40
C PRO A 4 -47.42 21.90 34.00
N GLN A 5 -46.09 21.94 33.94
CA GLN A 5 -45.24 21.48 32.85
C GLN A 5 -45.58 20.01 32.52
N LEU A 6 -46.09 19.73 31.32
CA LEU A 6 -46.14 18.36 30.80
C LEU A 6 -44.77 18.06 30.17
N GLU A 7 -43.83 17.53 30.96
CA GLU A 7 -42.63 16.91 30.42
C GLU A 7 -43.01 15.60 29.71
N GLY A 8 -43.29 15.71 28.42
CA GLY A 8 -43.40 14.58 27.50
C GLY A 8 -42.03 13.94 27.30
N GLY A 9 -41.60 13.11 28.26
CA GLY A 9 -40.44 12.24 28.09
C GLY A 9 -40.73 11.23 26.98
N ALA A 10 -40.15 11.47 25.80
CA ALA A 10 -40.07 10.47 24.75
C ALA A 10 -39.34 9.24 25.30
N LYS A 11 -40.10 8.20 25.65
CA LYS A 11 -39.54 6.87 25.84
C LYS A 11 -39.05 6.42 24.46
N VAL A 12 -37.76 6.66 24.21
CA VAL A 12 -37.02 5.96 23.17
C VAL A 12 -37.19 4.48 23.49
N LEU A 13 -38.07 3.84 22.72
CA LEU A 13 -38.25 2.40 22.73
C LEU A 13 -36.95 1.82 22.21
N ASN A 14 -35.99 1.65 23.11
CA ASN A 14 -34.73 1.02 22.81
C ASN A 14 -35.06 -0.44 22.55
N GLN A 15 -35.26 -0.79 21.27
CA GLN A 15 -35.30 -2.16 20.78
C GLN A 15 -33.88 -2.72 20.90
N SER A 16 -33.43 -2.88 22.15
CA SER A 16 -32.23 -3.62 22.45
C SER A 16 -32.60 -5.08 22.25
N ALA A 17 -32.39 -5.52 21.02
CA ALA A 17 -32.57 -6.89 20.60
C ALA A 17 -31.93 -7.81 21.63
N HIS A 18 -32.80 -8.54 22.31
CA HIS A 18 -32.46 -9.76 23.03
C HIS A 18 -31.63 -10.63 22.09
N TRP A 19 -30.31 -10.61 22.28
CA TRP A 19 -29.49 -11.77 22.04
C TRP A 19 -29.04 -12.21 23.43
N LYS A 20 -29.92 -12.92 24.16
CA LYS A 20 -29.36 -13.84 25.16
C LYS A 20 -28.68 -14.93 24.35
N LEU A 21 -27.41 -14.73 24.03
CA LEU A 21 -26.55 -15.85 23.64
C LEU A 21 -26.66 -16.85 24.78
N GLY A 22 -27.21 -18.03 24.47
CA GLY A 22 -27.19 -19.16 25.38
C GLY A 22 -25.80 -19.29 25.97
N ARG A 23 -25.76 -19.46 27.29
CA ARG A 23 -24.58 -19.70 28.11
C ARG A 23 -23.59 -20.58 27.35
N GLY A 24 -22.34 -20.10 27.27
CA GLY A 24 -21.27 -20.76 26.54
C GLY A 24 -21.17 -22.24 26.87
N GLU A 25 -21.26 -23.06 25.82
CA GLU A 25 -20.43 -24.25 25.76
C GLU A 25 -18.98 -23.74 25.71
N GLU A 26 -18.34 -23.61 26.87
CA GLU A 26 -16.89 -23.56 26.90
C GLU A 26 -16.44 -24.90 26.32
N LYS A 27 -16.12 -24.90 25.02
CA LYS A 27 -15.64 -26.10 24.32
C LYS A 27 -14.51 -26.66 25.16
N ASP A 28 -14.73 -27.87 25.67
CA ASP A 28 -13.85 -28.50 26.63
C ASP A 28 -12.41 -28.42 26.11
N ARG A 29 -11.54 -27.71 26.85
CA ARG A 29 -10.18 -27.39 26.40
C ARG A 29 -9.38 -28.65 26.09
N THR A 30 -9.73 -29.77 26.73
CA THR A 30 -9.14 -31.09 26.47
C THR A 30 -9.57 -31.65 25.11
N VAL A 31 -10.84 -31.50 24.73
CA VAL A 31 -11.37 -31.89 23.41
C VAL A 31 -10.73 -31.04 22.32
N MET A 32 -10.58 -29.73 22.53
CA MET A 32 -9.92 -28.84 21.57
C MET A 32 -8.43 -29.15 21.42
N ARG A 33 -7.72 -29.43 22.52
CA ARG A 33 -6.31 -29.86 22.46
C ARG A 33 -6.15 -31.18 21.72
N ARG A 34 -7.05 -32.15 21.94
CA ARG A 34 -7.03 -33.45 21.25
C ARG A 34 -7.32 -33.30 19.75
N LEU A 35 -8.27 -32.44 19.40
CA LEU A 35 -8.60 -32.14 18.00
C LEU A 35 -7.40 -31.46 17.31
N MET A 36 -6.79 -30.45 17.93
CA MET A 36 -5.62 -29.76 17.38
C MET A 36 -4.43 -30.71 17.18
N LYS A 37 -4.18 -31.63 18.12
CA LYS A 37 -3.15 -32.68 17.95
C LYS A 37 -3.46 -33.67 16.82
N ARG A 38 -4.73 -33.99 16.58
CA ARG A 38 -5.13 -34.86 15.45
C ARG A 38 -5.02 -34.15 14.10
N LEU A 39 -5.13 -32.82 14.12
CA LEU A 39 -5.00 -31.98 12.94
C LEU A 39 -3.55 -31.53 12.70
N GLU A 40 -2.64 -31.81 13.63
CA GLU A 40 -1.22 -31.55 13.51
C GLU A 40 -0.63 -32.39 12.37
N GLY A 41 -0.02 -31.72 11.39
CA GLY A 41 0.48 -32.34 10.15
C GLY A 41 -0.54 -32.39 9.00
N LEU A 42 -1.83 -32.09 9.24
CA LEU A 42 -2.80 -31.96 8.17
C LEU A 42 -2.73 -30.55 7.55
N PRO A 43 -2.61 -30.42 6.21
CA PRO A 43 -2.59 -29.11 5.57
C PRO A 43 -3.81 -28.28 5.93
N ARG A 44 -3.59 -27.01 6.32
CA ARG A 44 -4.62 -26.03 6.70
C ARG A 44 -5.78 -25.94 5.70
N LYS A 45 -5.51 -26.19 4.42
CA LYS A 45 -6.54 -26.26 3.38
C LYS A 45 -7.68 -27.20 3.79
N TYR A 46 -7.40 -28.45 4.14
CA TYR A 46 -8.44 -29.43 4.48
C TYR A 46 -9.20 -29.15 5.78
N ILE A 47 -8.69 -28.25 6.62
CA ILE A 47 -9.27 -27.92 7.92
C ILE A 47 -10.17 -26.69 7.82
N LEU A 48 -9.77 -25.70 7.02
CA LEU A 48 -10.38 -24.36 7.03
C LEU A 48 -11.01 -23.96 5.70
N THR A 49 -10.89 -24.76 4.64
CA THR A 49 -11.59 -24.48 3.38
C THR A 49 -12.98 -25.10 3.44
N HIS A 50 -14.01 -24.26 3.47
CA HIS A 50 -15.41 -24.70 3.41
C HIS A 50 -15.80 -25.22 2.01
N CYS A 51 -15.26 -24.61 0.97
CA CYS A 51 -15.40 -25.05 -0.42
C CYS A 51 -14.00 -25.41 -0.94
N GLU A 52 -13.88 -26.36 -1.86
CA GLU A 52 -12.62 -26.79 -2.51
C GLU A 52 -11.97 -25.68 -3.38
N GLU A 53 -12.39 -24.44 -3.20
CA GLU A 53 -12.03 -23.30 -4.00
C GLU A 53 -10.73 -22.68 -3.53
N ALA A 54 -9.87 -22.37 -4.50
CA ALA A 54 -8.59 -21.76 -4.20
C ALA A 54 -8.79 -20.35 -3.62
N ARG A 55 -8.08 -20.03 -2.51
CA ARG A 55 -8.20 -18.72 -1.85
C ARG A 55 -7.89 -17.52 -2.75
N HIS A 56 -7.16 -17.73 -3.84
CA HIS A 56 -6.78 -16.71 -4.81
C HIS A 56 -7.74 -16.60 -5.99
N ARG A 57 -8.89 -17.29 -5.99
CA ARG A 57 -9.83 -17.26 -7.11
C ARG A 57 -10.65 -15.96 -7.14
N HIS A 58 -10.98 -15.40 -5.98
CA HIS A 58 -11.86 -14.24 -5.84
C HIS A 58 -11.04 -13.02 -5.39
N LEU A 59 -10.41 -12.36 -6.34
CA LEU A 59 -9.55 -11.18 -6.09
C LEU A 59 -10.25 -9.85 -6.37
N VAL A 60 -11.42 -9.90 -6.99
CA VAL A 60 -12.25 -8.73 -7.30
C VAL A 60 -13.33 -8.59 -6.23
N THR A 61 -13.44 -7.39 -5.66
CA THR A 61 -14.50 -7.10 -4.69
C THR A 61 -15.81 -6.76 -5.42
N GLN A 62 -16.95 -6.99 -4.77
CA GLN A 62 -18.25 -6.61 -5.34
C GLN A 62 -18.33 -5.11 -5.66
N TYR A 63 -17.70 -4.27 -4.84
CA TYR A 63 -17.61 -2.83 -5.08
C TYR A 63 -16.87 -2.54 -6.39
N ASP A 64 -15.68 -3.10 -6.57
CA ASP A 64 -14.85 -2.89 -7.77
C ASP A 64 -15.57 -3.36 -9.05
N ASP A 65 -16.24 -4.50 -8.98
CA ASP A 65 -17.06 -5.04 -10.08
C ASP A 65 -18.22 -4.10 -10.45
N GLN A 66 -18.94 -3.54 -9.48
CA GLN A 66 -20.07 -2.66 -9.73
C GLN A 66 -19.66 -1.31 -10.32
N TYR A 67 -18.62 -0.69 -9.75
CA TYR A 67 -18.25 0.68 -10.10
C TYR A 67 -17.28 0.76 -11.28
N ASN A 68 -16.25 -0.09 -11.31
CA ASN A 68 -15.17 0.03 -12.30
C ASN A 68 -15.39 -0.87 -13.51
N ARG A 69 -16.13 -1.96 -13.35
CA ARG A 69 -16.39 -2.96 -14.40
C ARG A 69 -17.84 -2.94 -14.89
N HIS A 70 -18.64 -1.99 -14.39
CA HIS A 70 -20.06 -1.78 -14.71
C HIS A 70 -20.92 -3.03 -14.51
N GLY A 71 -20.45 -3.94 -13.68
CA GLY A 71 -21.13 -5.16 -13.33
C GLY A 71 -21.40 -6.13 -14.47
N HIS A 72 -20.67 -6.02 -15.59
CA HIS A 72 -20.77 -6.94 -16.70
C HIS A 72 -20.01 -8.24 -16.38
N ASN A 73 -20.71 -9.37 -16.38
CA ASN A 73 -20.09 -10.69 -16.20
C ASN A 73 -20.66 -11.64 -17.28
N PRO A 74 -19.82 -12.13 -18.22
CA PRO A 74 -20.25 -13.00 -19.31
C PRO A 74 -20.62 -14.42 -18.85
N GLN A 75 -20.25 -14.80 -17.61
CA GLN A 75 -20.55 -16.11 -17.03
C GLN A 75 -21.92 -16.15 -16.35
N LEU A 76 -22.63 -15.02 -16.27
CA LEU A 76 -23.96 -14.98 -15.68
C LEU A 76 -24.98 -15.65 -16.61
N PRO A 77 -25.82 -16.55 -16.09
CA PRO A 77 -26.92 -17.09 -16.88
C PRO A 77 -27.97 -15.99 -17.16
N PRO A 78 -28.64 -16.05 -18.33
CA PRO A 78 -29.40 -14.94 -18.88
C PRO A 78 -30.72 -14.62 -18.16
N LEU A 79 -31.31 -15.59 -17.42
CA LEU A 79 -32.61 -15.41 -16.77
C LEU A 79 -32.61 -16.01 -15.36
N ARG A 80 -33.07 -15.22 -14.39
CA ARG A 80 -33.33 -15.68 -13.02
C ARG A 80 -34.61 -16.52 -13.00
N LYS A 81 -34.61 -17.59 -12.22
CA LYS A 81 -35.74 -18.48 -11.93
C LYS A 81 -36.12 -18.34 -10.45
N TRP A 82 -37.40 -18.51 -10.16
CA TRP A 82 -37.85 -18.59 -8.77
C TRP A 82 -37.51 -19.97 -8.20
N ASP A 83 -36.65 -20.03 -7.18
CA ASP A 83 -36.34 -21.26 -6.47
C ASP A 83 -37.25 -21.40 -5.25
N ARG A 84 -38.14 -22.40 -5.27
CA ARG A 84 -39.08 -22.68 -4.18
C ARG A 84 -38.40 -23.17 -2.90
N HIS A 85 -37.21 -23.77 -3.00
CA HIS A 85 -36.51 -24.29 -1.83
C HIS A 85 -35.75 -23.17 -1.09
N LYS A 86 -35.16 -22.25 -1.85
CA LYS A 86 -34.45 -21.08 -1.31
C LYS A 86 -35.35 -19.87 -1.07
N LEU A 87 -36.59 -19.90 -1.60
CA LEU A 87 -37.55 -18.79 -1.57
C LEU A 87 -36.95 -17.48 -2.12
N ALA A 88 -36.13 -17.61 -3.17
CA ALA A 88 -35.38 -16.50 -3.75
C ALA A 88 -35.28 -16.63 -5.27
N TRP A 89 -35.00 -15.51 -5.94
CA TRP A 89 -34.68 -15.49 -7.36
C TRP A 89 -33.25 -15.96 -7.56
N THR A 90 -33.06 -17.17 -8.07
CA THR A 90 -31.75 -17.72 -8.38
C THR A 90 -31.49 -17.74 -9.88
N PRO A 91 -30.24 -17.58 -10.30
CA PRO A 91 -29.10 -17.27 -9.46
C PRO A 91 -28.96 -15.77 -9.20
N GLU A 92 -28.40 -15.46 -8.05
CA GLU A 92 -27.96 -14.11 -7.74
C GLU A 92 -26.61 -13.85 -8.41
N LYS A 93 -26.30 -12.57 -8.64
CA LYS A 93 -24.99 -12.20 -9.20
C LYS A 93 -23.84 -12.62 -8.30
N SER A 94 -24.04 -12.60 -6.98
CA SER A 94 -23.12 -13.07 -5.94
C SER A 94 -22.78 -14.55 -6.05
N ASP A 95 -23.66 -15.37 -6.62
CA ASP A 95 -23.43 -16.80 -6.83
C ASP A 95 -22.36 -17.06 -7.91
N TYR A 96 -22.11 -16.07 -8.77
CA TYR A 96 -21.11 -16.13 -9.84
C TYR A 96 -20.06 -15.03 -9.65
N PRO A 97 -19.14 -15.20 -8.69
CA PRO A 97 -18.05 -14.26 -8.49
C PRO A 97 -17.18 -14.15 -9.74
N LEU A 98 -16.73 -12.94 -10.04
CA LEU A 98 -15.87 -12.67 -11.19
C LEU A 98 -14.46 -13.21 -10.92
N VAL A 99 -13.99 -14.10 -11.80
CA VAL A 99 -12.65 -14.69 -11.73
C VAL A 99 -11.73 -13.90 -12.65
N GLU A 100 -11.27 -12.76 -12.15
CA GLU A 100 -10.39 -11.87 -12.88
C GLU A 100 -9.23 -11.40 -12.00
N PRO A 101 -8.13 -10.93 -12.62
CA PRO A 101 -7.04 -10.33 -11.86
C PRO A 101 -7.53 -9.09 -11.10
N PRO A 102 -6.91 -8.78 -9.94
CA PRO A 102 -7.28 -7.64 -9.13
C PRO A 102 -6.98 -6.34 -9.86
N THR A 103 -7.89 -5.38 -9.75
CA THR A 103 -7.74 -4.02 -10.26
C THR A 103 -6.78 -3.26 -9.33
N SER A 104 -5.49 -3.52 -9.47
CA SER A 104 -4.46 -3.01 -8.54
C SER A 104 -4.07 -1.55 -8.81
N TYR A 105 -4.64 -0.87 -9.81
CA TYR A 105 -4.38 0.53 -10.17
C TYR A 105 -2.87 0.92 -10.19
N GLY A 106 -2.00 0.00 -10.59
CA GLY A 106 -0.55 0.22 -10.56
C GLY A 106 0.07 0.29 -9.15
N LEU A 107 -0.70 0.04 -8.08
CA LEU A 107 -0.18 -0.05 -6.70
C LEU A 107 0.89 -1.13 -6.58
N LEU A 108 0.68 -2.28 -7.22
CA LEU A 108 1.66 -3.36 -7.24
C LEU A 108 2.97 -2.89 -7.87
N GLU A 109 2.88 -2.25 -9.05
CA GLU A 109 4.04 -1.73 -9.79
C GLU A 109 4.80 -0.71 -8.94
N HIS A 110 4.08 0.24 -8.35
CA HIS A 110 4.66 1.24 -7.45
C HIS A 110 5.35 0.59 -6.24
N LEU A 111 4.74 -0.42 -5.62
CA LEU A 111 5.35 -1.11 -4.49
C LEU A 111 6.60 -1.89 -4.91
N MET A 112 6.54 -2.59 -6.04
CA MET A 112 7.70 -3.28 -6.61
C MET A 112 8.84 -2.30 -6.86
N ASP A 113 8.56 -1.15 -7.46
CA ASP A 113 9.54 -0.09 -7.66
C ASP A 113 10.15 0.38 -6.34
N THR A 114 9.34 0.60 -5.30
CA THR A 114 9.87 1.02 -3.98
C THR A 114 10.75 -0.05 -3.32
N TRP A 115 10.42 -1.33 -3.48
CA TRP A 115 11.21 -2.43 -2.93
C TRP A 115 12.52 -2.61 -3.70
N HIS A 116 12.48 -2.55 -5.03
CA HIS A 116 13.67 -2.65 -5.88
C HIS A 116 14.57 -1.41 -5.76
N ARG A 117 14.02 -0.23 -5.50
CA ARG A 117 14.78 1.00 -5.29
C ARG A 117 15.57 1.01 -3.96
N LYS A 118 15.37 0.02 -3.08
CA LYS A 118 15.95 -0.04 -1.74
C LYS A 118 17.30 -0.77 -1.63
N GLU A 119 18.00 -1.02 -2.74
CA GLU A 119 19.41 -1.40 -2.71
C GLU A 119 20.33 -0.26 -3.18
N PRO A 120 20.62 0.75 -2.33
CA PRO A 120 21.79 1.58 -2.54
C PRO A 120 23.02 0.89 -1.94
N GLU A 121 23.99 0.61 -2.81
CA GLU A 121 25.39 0.32 -2.46
C GLU A 121 25.89 1.21 -1.32
N GLY A 122 26.23 0.58 -0.18
CA GLY A 122 26.87 1.21 0.98
C GLY A 122 25.97 2.21 1.72
N ALA A 123 26.04 2.21 3.05
CA ALA A 123 25.31 3.15 3.89
C ALA A 123 25.72 4.62 3.60
N LYS A 124 25.05 5.26 2.66
CA LYS A 124 25.17 6.70 2.39
C LYS A 124 24.49 7.44 3.54
N SER A 125 25.20 8.38 4.17
CA SER A 125 24.62 9.23 5.21
C SER A 125 23.51 10.14 4.63
N VAL A 126 22.59 10.60 5.48
CA VAL A 126 21.51 11.54 5.11
C VAL A 126 22.04 12.80 4.42
N TYR A 127 23.25 13.24 4.80
CA TYR A 127 23.90 14.39 4.17
C TYR A 127 24.26 14.10 2.70
N HIS A 128 24.81 12.93 2.41
CA HIS A 128 25.23 12.56 1.05
C HIS A 128 24.05 12.32 0.11
N SER A 129 22.91 11.83 0.62
CA SER A 129 21.68 11.68 -0.19
C SER A 129 20.98 13.02 -0.44
N SER A 130 20.95 13.91 0.56
CA SER A 130 20.28 15.21 0.46
C SER A 130 21.08 16.21 -0.39
N TYR A 131 22.40 16.13 -0.36
CA TYR A 131 23.30 17.03 -1.10
C TYR A 131 24.10 16.26 -2.15
N PRO A 132 23.48 15.94 -3.32
CA PRO A 132 24.22 15.32 -4.41
C PRO A 132 25.30 16.28 -4.90
N LYS A 133 26.46 15.72 -5.28
CA LYS A 133 27.55 16.52 -5.85
C LYS A 133 27.04 17.17 -7.13
N PRO A 134 27.08 18.51 -7.24
CA PRO A 134 26.60 19.19 -8.43
C PRO A 134 27.48 18.80 -9.65
N PRO A 135 26.93 18.86 -10.87
CA PRO A 135 27.69 18.52 -12.07
C PRO A 135 28.93 19.42 -12.19
N ALA A 136 29.97 18.92 -12.86
CA ALA A 136 31.23 19.65 -13.02
C ALA A 136 31.04 21.06 -13.63
N SER A 137 30.00 21.24 -14.45
CA SER A 137 29.61 22.51 -15.07
C SER A 137 29.09 23.57 -14.08
N ALA A 138 28.60 23.18 -12.91
CA ALA A 138 28.16 24.11 -11.88
C ALA A 138 29.34 24.82 -11.20
N TYR A 139 30.54 24.25 -11.28
CA TYR A 139 31.74 24.88 -10.77
C TYR A 139 32.28 25.88 -11.79
N ALA A 140 32.51 27.12 -11.35
CA ALA A 140 33.14 28.13 -12.20
C ALA A 140 34.50 27.61 -12.71
N HIS A 141 34.71 27.73 -14.02
CA HIS A 141 35.97 27.34 -14.64
C HIS A 141 37.09 28.28 -14.18
N ARG A 142 37.84 27.86 -13.16
CA ARG A 142 39.04 28.58 -12.73
C ARG A 142 40.18 28.25 -13.69
N GLN A 143 40.58 29.23 -14.50
CA GLN A 143 41.87 29.16 -15.18
C GLN A 143 42.95 29.12 -14.10
N ARG A 144 43.76 28.06 -14.07
CA ARG A 144 44.93 28.04 -13.20
C ARG A 144 45.88 29.14 -13.68
N PRO A 145 46.41 29.98 -12.77
CA PRO A 145 47.41 30.96 -13.16
C PRO A 145 48.59 30.26 -13.84
N ASP A 146 49.01 30.77 -14.99
CA ASP A 146 50.19 30.25 -15.69
C ASP A 146 51.43 30.60 -14.87
N THR A 147 51.96 29.62 -14.16
CA THR A 147 53.09 29.79 -13.25
C THR A 147 54.35 30.21 -13.99
N LYS A 148 54.49 29.85 -15.29
CA LYS A 148 55.62 30.28 -16.12
C LYS A 148 55.58 31.79 -16.35
N ARG A 149 54.41 32.30 -16.74
CA ARG A 149 54.20 33.73 -16.98
C ARG A 149 54.39 34.57 -15.72
N ILE A 150 53.92 34.08 -14.57
CA ILE A 150 54.10 34.77 -13.28
C ILE A 150 55.58 34.80 -12.87
N LEU A 151 56.30 33.69 -13.06
CA LEU A 151 57.73 33.59 -12.75
C LEU A 151 58.59 34.45 -13.68
N GLU A 152 58.22 34.56 -14.95
CA GLU A 152 58.89 35.46 -15.91
C GLU A 152 58.64 36.94 -15.61
N GLN A 153 57.42 37.31 -15.20
CA GLN A 153 57.11 38.68 -14.79
C GLN A 153 57.84 39.09 -13.50
N SER A 154 57.93 38.19 -12.52
CA SER A 154 58.68 38.48 -11.29
C SER A 154 60.17 38.64 -11.58
N ARG A 155 60.75 37.85 -12.48
CA ARG A 155 62.15 37.99 -12.93
C ARG A 155 62.48 39.40 -13.46
N GLN A 156 61.54 40.06 -14.12
CA GLN A 156 61.78 41.42 -14.63
C GLN A 156 61.79 42.50 -13.54
N GLN A 157 61.14 42.28 -12.40
CA GLN A 157 61.15 43.23 -11.28
C GLN A 157 62.49 43.27 -10.52
N TRP A 158 63.32 42.24 -10.67
CA TRP A 158 64.63 42.13 -9.99
C TRP A 158 65.82 42.43 -10.92
N LEU A 159 65.57 42.84 -12.17
CA LEU A 159 66.64 43.32 -13.04
C LEU A 159 67.07 44.71 -12.56
N PRO A 160 68.38 44.98 -12.40
CA PRO A 160 68.85 46.32 -12.05
C PRO A 160 68.36 47.30 -13.12
N ARG A 161 67.81 48.44 -12.69
CA ARG A 161 67.43 49.54 -13.59
C ARG A 161 68.65 49.86 -14.45
N SER A 162 68.54 49.65 -15.75
CA SER A 162 69.63 49.90 -16.69
C SER A 162 70.10 51.35 -16.56
N LEU A 163 71.42 51.54 -16.53
CA LEU A 163 72.08 52.85 -16.33
C LEU A 163 71.96 53.80 -17.52
N ASP A 164 71.25 53.42 -18.59
CA ASP A 164 71.16 54.16 -19.85
C ASP A 164 69.82 54.89 -20.04
N ALA A 165 69.26 55.46 -18.97
CA ALA A 165 68.12 56.36 -19.09
C ALA A 165 68.63 57.81 -19.24
N PRO A 166 68.36 58.52 -20.37
CA PRO A 166 68.78 59.91 -20.53
C PRO A 166 67.99 60.81 -19.56
N ALA A 167 68.72 61.78 -18.99
CA ALA A 167 68.25 62.79 -18.05
C ALA A 167 67.24 63.78 -18.66
#